data_AF-A0A3A4NX68-F1
#
_entry.id   AF-A0A3A4NX68-F1
#
_cell.length_a   1.000
_cell.length_b   1.000
_cell.length_c   1.000
_cell.angle_alpha   90.00
_cell.angle_beta   90.00
_cell.angle_gamma   90.00
#
_symmetry.space_group_name_H-M   'P 1'
#
loop_
_entity.id
_entity.type
_entity.pdbx_description
1 polymer ?
#
loop_
_entity_poly.entity_id
_entity_poly.type
_entity_poly.pdbx_seq_one_letter_code
_entity_poly.pdbx_strand_id
1 'polypeptide(L)'
;MPRQTDTSEKTREADVYEWTERLAVGVETIDSQHRELFAAINRLLREDGGASTGEIPGVIAFLEDYVINHFGMEEVYMRRLSYPGFPFHKGEHVSFVSDFYDLRDEFDANGATPEIADRMGRFIGDWLVNHIGRVDKALGAFLREKGRK
;
A
#
# COMPACT_ATOMS: atom_id res chain seq x y z
N MET A 1 41.29 18.64 21.71
CA MET A 1 40.92 17.26 21.32
C MET A 1 39.57 17.34 20.62
N PRO A 2 39.46 17.03 19.33
CA PRO A 2 38.22 17.21 18.58
C PRO A 2 37.20 16.10 18.90
N ARG A 3 35.92 16.49 18.92
CA ARG A 3 34.74 15.63 19.01
C ARG A 3 34.74 14.59 17.88
N GLN A 4 34.53 13.33 18.22
CA GLN A 4 33.97 12.35 17.29
C GLN A 4 32.46 12.32 17.51
N THR A 5 31.72 12.92 16.58
CA THR A 5 30.30 12.63 16.39
C THR A 5 30.23 11.41 15.49
N ASP A 6 30.02 10.24 16.11
CA ASP A 6 29.63 9.03 15.38
C ASP A 6 28.17 9.25 14.94
N THR A 7 28.00 9.55 13.66
CA THR A 7 26.69 9.63 13.01
C THR A 7 26.61 8.40 12.15
N SER A 8 25.98 7.35 12.68
CA SER A 8 25.67 6.16 11.90
C SER A 8 24.62 6.54 10.86
N GLU A 9 25.04 6.99 9.69
CA GLU A 9 24.19 7.00 8.50
C GLU A 9 23.89 5.54 8.14
N LYS A 10 22.75 5.05 8.62
CA LYS A 10 22.17 3.80 8.17
C LYS A 10 21.94 3.96 6.67
N THR A 11 22.77 3.32 5.85
CA THR A 11 22.63 3.27 4.41
C THR A 11 21.20 2.84 4.11
N ARG A 12 20.41 3.70 3.46
CA ARG A 12 19.07 3.32 3.03
C ARG A 12 19.25 2.36 1.86
N GLU A 13 19.09 1.08 2.14
CA GLU A 13 18.86 0.01 1.17
C GLU A 13 17.69 0.41 0.24
N ALA A 14 17.75 0.04 -1.04
CA ALA A 14 16.70 0.40 -2.00
C ALA A 14 15.40 -0.39 -1.75
N ASP A 15 14.28 0.15 -2.24
CA ASP A 15 12.95 -0.40 -1.97
C ASP A 15 12.61 -1.51 -2.97
N VAL A 16 12.02 -2.62 -2.50
CA VAL A 16 11.56 -3.71 -3.39
C VAL A 16 10.41 -3.24 -4.29
N TYR A 17 9.52 -2.42 -3.73
CA TYR A 17 8.48 -1.72 -4.46
C TYR A 17 8.70 -0.21 -4.37
N GLU A 18 9.10 0.42 -5.48
CA GLU A 18 9.36 1.86 -5.50
C GLU A 18 8.11 2.66 -5.86
N TRP A 19 7.76 3.63 -5.01
CA TRP A 19 6.87 4.71 -5.44
C TRP A 19 7.56 5.53 -6.53
N THR A 20 6.85 5.74 -7.65
CA THR A 20 7.32 6.62 -8.71
C THR A 20 6.21 7.58 -9.12
N GLU A 21 6.58 8.74 -9.66
CA GLU A 21 5.60 9.71 -10.21
C GLU A 21 4.72 9.12 -11.32
N ARG A 22 5.08 7.96 -11.89
CA ARG A 22 4.23 7.24 -12.84
C ARG A 22 2.98 6.65 -12.19
N LEU A 23 3.02 6.38 -10.90
CA LEU A 23 1.91 5.87 -10.10
C LEU A 23 1.03 6.98 -9.53
N ALA A 24 1.49 8.25 -9.59
CA ALA A 24 0.68 9.37 -9.13
C ALA A 24 -0.66 9.45 -9.88
N VAL A 25 -1.75 9.59 -9.12
CA VAL A 25 -3.11 9.79 -9.64
C VAL A 25 -3.42 11.29 -9.77
N GLY A 26 -2.58 12.15 -9.17
CA GLY A 26 -2.66 13.60 -9.24
C GLY A 26 -3.66 14.20 -8.26
N VAL A 27 -3.94 13.49 -7.17
CA VAL A 27 -4.76 13.93 -6.04
C VAL A 27 -3.93 13.73 -4.78
N GLU A 28 -3.38 14.82 -4.24
CA GLU A 28 -2.32 14.78 -3.22
C GLU A 28 -2.67 13.90 -2.00
N THR A 29 -3.92 13.96 -1.53
CA THR A 29 -4.37 13.13 -0.41
C THR A 29 -4.30 11.64 -0.72
N ILE A 30 -4.68 11.23 -1.93
CA ILE A 30 -4.62 9.84 -2.38
C ILE A 30 -3.15 9.43 -2.59
N ASP A 31 -2.38 10.27 -3.28
CA ASP A 31 -0.96 10.01 -3.54
C ASP A 31 -0.15 9.88 -2.24
N SER A 32 -0.48 10.65 -1.20
CA SER A 32 0.12 10.51 0.14
C SER A 32 -0.18 9.16 0.79
N GLN A 33 -1.44 8.73 0.73
CA GLN A 33 -1.84 7.44 1.29
C GLN A 33 -1.18 6.27 0.55
N HIS A 34 -1.05 6.35 -0.78
CA HIS A 34 -0.29 5.36 -1.55
C HIS A 34 1.17 5.28 -1.11
N ARG A 35 1.85 6.43 -0.94
CA ARG A 35 3.25 6.46 -0.48
C ARG A 35 3.43 5.82 0.90
N GLU A 36 2.49 6.04 1.82
CA GLU A 36 2.50 5.40 3.14
C GLU A 36 2.36 3.87 3.02
N LEU A 37 1.51 3.39 2.12
CA LEU A 37 1.34 1.96 1.88
C LEU A 37 2.58 1.33 1.24
N PHE A 38 3.21 1.96 0.24
CA PHE A 38 4.50 1.50 -0.30
C PHE A 38 5.56 1.37 0.80
N ALA A 39 5.69 2.40 1.66
CA ALA A 39 6.62 2.38 2.77
C ALA A 39 6.31 1.25 3.77
N ALA A 40 5.04 0.94 4.03
CA ALA A 40 4.65 -0.16 4.91
C ALA A 40 5.04 -1.52 4.33
N ILE A 41 4.81 -1.74 3.03
CA ILE A 41 5.11 -3.01 2.36
C ILE A 41 6.62 -3.25 2.30
N ASN A 42 7.41 -2.21 2.03
CA ASN A 42 8.87 -2.32 2.00
C ASN A 42 9.48 -2.62 3.38
N ARG A 43 8.72 -2.51 4.49
CA ARG A 43 9.19 -3.02 5.79
C ARG A 43 9.14 -4.56 5.87
N LEU A 44 8.22 -5.21 5.13
CA LEU A 44 8.15 -6.68 5.10
C LEU A 44 9.25 -7.30 4.26
N LEU A 45 9.66 -6.61 3.20
CA LEU A 45 10.56 -7.14 2.18
C LEU A 45 11.97 -6.58 2.38
N ARG A 46 12.96 -7.45 2.25
CA ARG A 46 14.38 -7.07 2.28
C ARG A 46 14.97 -7.20 0.89
N GLU A 47 15.92 -6.33 0.55
CA GLU A 47 16.60 -6.37 -0.76
C GLU A 47 17.36 -7.67 -1.02
N ASP A 48 17.84 -8.32 0.05
CA ASP A 48 18.52 -9.62 -0.02
C ASP A 48 17.57 -10.79 -0.37
N GLY A 49 16.29 -10.50 -0.65
CA GLY A 49 15.24 -11.49 -0.88
C GLY A 49 14.72 -12.13 0.40
N GLY A 50 15.18 -11.67 1.56
CA GLY A 50 14.65 -12.06 2.86
C GLY A 50 13.37 -11.30 3.22
N ALA A 51 12.71 -11.74 4.28
CA ALA A 51 11.51 -11.09 4.79
C ALA A 51 11.62 -10.85 6.31
N SER A 52 11.12 -9.70 6.76
CA SER A 52 11.20 -9.30 8.17
C SER A 52 9.96 -9.78 8.93
N THR A 53 10.07 -10.95 9.56
CA THR A 53 8.95 -11.56 10.32
C THR A 53 8.48 -10.69 11.48
N GLY A 54 9.37 -9.89 12.08
CA GLY A 54 9.03 -8.97 13.16
C GLY A 54 8.15 -7.78 12.72
N GLU A 55 8.10 -7.48 11.43
CA GLU A 55 7.30 -6.37 10.89
C GLU A 55 5.86 -6.79 10.55
N ILE A 56 5.58 -8.10 10.46
CA ILE A 56 4.26 -8.63 10.09
C ILE A 56 3.12 -8.00 10.92
N PRO A 57 3.17 -7.98 12.28
CA PRO A 57 2.07 -7.44 13.06
C PRO A 57 1.82 -5.95 12.80
N GLY A 58 2.89 -5.18 12.59
CA GLY A 58 2.80 -3.75 12.30
C GLY A 58 2.21 -3.48 10.91
N VAL A 59 2.51 -4.32 9.93
CA VAL A 59 1.93 -4.19 8.59
C VAL A 59 0.49 -4.67 8.53
N ILE A 60 0.13 -5.75 9.24
CA ILE A 60 -1.27 -6.16 9.38
C ILE A 60 -2.11 -5.02 9.98
N ALA A 61 -1.67 -4.46 11.12
CA ALA A 61 -2.40 -3.36 11.75
C ALA A 61 -2.54 -2.13 10.84
N PHE A 62 -1.46 -1.77 10.14
CA PHE A 62 -1.51 -0.70 9.15
C PHE A 62 -2.51 -0.97 8.03
N LEU A 63 -2.55 -2.20 7.50
CA LEU A 63 -3.46 -2.58 6.42
C LEU A 63 -4.92 -2.60 6.86
N GLU A 64 -5.21 -3.08 8.07
CA GLU A 64 -6.57 -3.04 8.63
C GLU A 64 -7.07 -1.59 8.71
N ASP A 65 -6.23 -0.65 9.13
CA ASP A 65 -6.57 0.78 9.11
C ASP A 65 -6.66 1.34 7.68
N TYR A 66 -5.76 0.93 6.79
CA TYR A 66 -5.71 1.39 5.41
C TYR A 66 -6.97 1.02 4.62
N VAL A 67 -7.42 -0.25 4.69
CA VAL A 67 -8.60 -0.71 3.95
C VAL A 67 -9.89 -0.04 4.42
N ILE A 68 -9.95 0.42 5.67
CA ILE A 68 -11.10 1.18 6.19
C ILE A 68 -11.03 2.63 5.71
N ASN A 69 -9.87 3.26 5.90
CA ASN A 69 -9.75 4.70 5.72
C ASN A 69 -9.56 5.08 4.24
N HIS A 70 -8.57 4.49 3.56
CA HIS A 70 -8.25 4.83 2.18
C HIS A 70 -9.36 4.39 1.22
N PHE A 71 -9.71 3.09 1.18
CA PHE A 71 -10.79 2.61 0.32
C PHE A 71 -12.12 3.28 0.66
N GLY A 72 -12.43 3.45 1.95
CA GLY A 72 -13.64 4.14 2.39
C GLY A 72 -13.71 5.57 1.87
N MET A 73 -12.61 6.31 1.92
CA MET A 73 -12.50 7.67 1.40
C MET A 73 -12.72 7.71 -0.12
N GLU A 74 -12.03 6.87 -0.88
CA GLU A 74 -12.19 6.81 -2.33
C GLU A 74 -13.63 6.48 -2.73
N GLU A 75 -14.23 5.50 -2.09
CA GLU A 75 -15.61 5.11 -2.33
C GLU A 75 -16.61 6.21 -1.99
N VAL A 76 -16.35 7.01 -0.95
CA VAL A 76 -17.13 8.21 -0.66
C VAL A 76 -17.03 9.22 -1.81
N TYR A 77 -15.83 9.48 -2.33
CA TYR A 77 -15.66 10.38 -3.48
C TYR A 77 -16.37 9.84 -4.73
N MET A 78 -16.19 8.55 -5.02
CA MET A 78 -16.82 7.88 -6.15
C MET A 78 -18.34 7.98 -6.10
N ARG A 79 -18.97 7.69 -4.95
CA ARG A 79 -20.42 7.80 -4.79
C ARG A 79 -20.90 9.25 -4.89
N ARG A 80 -20.25 10.18 -4.20
CA ARG A 80 -20.67 11.60 -4.17
C ARG A 80 -20.63 12.25 -5.56
N LEU A 81 -19.65 11.87 -6.37
CA LEU A 81 -19.45 12.45 -7.70
C LEU A 81 -20.06 11.60 -8.82
N SER A 82 -20.75 10.50 -8.48
CA SER A 82 -21.34 9.55 -9.44
C SER A 82 -20.30 9.01 -10.43
N TYR A 83 -19.15 8.57 -9.92
CA TYR A 83 -18.09 7.97 -10.72
C TYR A 83 -18.59 6.68 -11.39
N PRO A 84 -18.60 6.59 -12.73
CA PRO A 84 -19.16 5.43 -13.44
C PRO A 84 -18.43 4.11 -13.16
N GLY A 85 -17.13 4.17 -12.86
CA GLY A 85 -16.31 2.99 -12.57
C GLY A 85 -16.47 2.42 -11.16
N PHE A 86 -17.33 3.02 -10.32
CA PHE A 86 -17.47 2.64 -8.90
C PHE A 86 -17.73 1.14 -8.67
N PRO A 87 -18.64 0.45 -9.39
CA PRO A 87 -18.90 -0.97 -9.13
C PRO A 87 -17.67 -1.85 -9.36
N PHE A 88 -16.90 -1.57 -10.41
CA PHE A 88 -15.68 -2.30 -10.72
C PHE A 88 -14.60 -2.02 -9.68
N HIS A 89 -14.34 -0.74 -9.39
CA HIS A 89 -13.34 -0.32 -8.41
C HIS A 89 -13.63 -0.93 -7.03
N LYS A 90 -14.88 -0.85 -6.54
CA LYS A 90 -15.27 -1.47 -5.27
C LYS A 90 -15.05 -2.99 -5.28
N GLY A 91 -15.26 -3.66 -6.42
CA GLY A 91 -14.99 -5.09 -6.57
C GLY A 91 -13.53 -5.44 -6.31
N GLU A 92 -12.60 -4.65 -6.85
CA GLU A 92 -11.17 -4.82 -6.62
C GLU A 92 -10.80 -4.65 -5.13
N HIS A 93 -11.36 -3.64 -4.45
CA HIS A 93 -11.18 -3.46 -3.01
C HIS A 93 -11.69 -4.66 -2.20
N VAL A 94 -12.87 -5.18 -2.54
CA VAL A 94 -13.47 -6.33 -1.84
C VAL A 94 -12.61 -7.57 -2.03
N SER A 95 -12.10 -7.82 -3.25
CA SER A 95 -11.20 -8.94 -3.51
C SER A 95 -9.91 -8.83 -2.70
N PHE A 96 -9.28 -7.65 -2.71
CA PHE A 96 -8.06 -7.40 -1.95
C PHE A 96 -8.25 -7.65 -0.45
N VAL A 97 -9.34 -7.14 0.12
CA VAL A 97 -9.65 -7.33 1.55
C VAL A 97 -9.82 -8.82 1.87
N SER A 98 -10.50 -9.58 1.00
CA SER A 98 -10.65 -11.03 1.18
C SER A 98 -9.29 -11.73 1.19
N ASP A 99 -8.48 -11.51 0.17
CA ASP A 99 -7.16 -12.14 0.03
C ASP A 99 -6.19 -11.73 1.17
N PHE A 100 -6.29 -10.48 1.65
CA PHE A 100 -5.55 -10.00 2.81
C PHE A 100 -5.95 -10.75 4.10
N TYR A 101 -7.25 -10.94 4.34
CA TYR A 101 -7.71 -11.66 5.52
C TYR A 101 -7.32 -13.14 5.48
N ASP A 102 -7.28 -13.77 4.30
CA ASP A 102 -6.77 -15.14 4.17
C ASP A 102 -5.28 -15.25 4.60
N LEU A 103 -4.44 -14.28 4.22
CA LEU A 103 -3.04 -14.22 4.65
C LEU A 103 -2.88 -13.92 6.14
N ARG A 104 -3.75 -13.07 6.69
CA ARG A 104 -3.78 -12.77 8.12
C ARG A 104 -4.20 -14.00 8.93
N ASP A 105 -5.20 -14.74 8.50
CA ASP A 105 -5.63 -15.98 9.16
C ASP A 105 -4.52 -17.04 9.13
N GLU A 106 -3.76 -17.11 8.04
CA GLU A 106 -2.57 -17.97 7.95
C GLU A 106 -1.48 -17.55 8.95
N PHE A 107 -1.26 -16.23 9.11
CA PHE A 107 -0.37 -15.69 10.14
C PHE A 107 -0.86 -16.04 11.56
N ASP A 108 -2.16 -15.88 11.84
CA ASP A 108 -2.73 -16.20 13.15
C ASP A 108 -2.60 -17.70 13.48
N ALA A 109 -2.66 -18.58 12.47
CA ALA A 109 -2.53 -20.02 12.64
C ALA A 109 -1.07 -20.50 12.80
N ASN A 110 -0.12 -19.92 12.06
CA ASN A 110 1.25 -20.44 11.94
C ASN A 110 2.31 -19.55 12.62
N GLY A 111 1.93 -18.34 13.02
CA GLY A 111 2.83 -17.32 13.55
C GLY A 111 3.68 -16.63 12.47
N ALA A 112 4.65 -15.86 12.92
CA ALA A 112 5.51 -15.07 12.04
C ALA A 112 6.60 -15.95 11.39
N THR A 113 6.45 -16.27 10.10
CA THR A 113 7.45 -17.01 9.31
C THR A 113 7.97 -16.18 8.14
N PRO A 114 9.22 -16.41 7.68
CA PRO A 114 9.75 -15.71 6.50
C PRO A 114 8.88 -15.90 5.26
N GLU A 115 8.30 -17.09 5.09
CA GLU A 115 7.44 -17.43 3.96
C GLU A 115 6.14 -16.61 3.96
N ILE A 116 5.53 -16.41 5.13
CA ILE A 116 4.32 -15.58 5.27
C ILE A 116 4.65 -14.11 5.01
N ALA A 117 5.78 -13.61 5.54
CA ALA A 117 6.19 -12.24 5.31
C ALA A 117 6.49 -11.95 3.82
N ASP A 118 7.19 -12.85 3.12
CA ASP A 118 7.45 -12.71 1.68
C ASP A 118 6.15 -12.76 0.86
N ARG A 119 5.29 -13.75 1.10
CA ARG A 119 4.00 -13.87 0.41
C ARG A 119 3.11 -12.66 0.63
N MET A 120 3.00 -12.19 1.87
CA MET A 120 2.21 -11.01 2.21
C MET A 120 2.79 -9.77 1.51
N GLY A 121 4.08 -9.51 1.64
CA GLY A 121 4.72 -8.35 1.01
C GLY A 121 4.56 -8.33 -0.51
N ARG A 122 4.78 -9.47 -1.19
CA ARG A 122 4.62 -9.57 -2.66
C ARG A 122 3.17 -9.43 -3.10
N PHE A 123 2.24 -10.12 -2.43
CA PHE A 123 0.82 -10.02 -2.75
C PHE A 123 0.34 -8.57 -2.69
N ILE A 124 0.66 -7.85 -1.60
CA ILE A 124 0.23 -6.47 -1.45
C ILE A 124 0.93 -5.56 -2.46
N GLY A 125 2.24 -5.69 -2.63
CA GLY A 125 3.02 -4.85 -3.54
C GLY A 125 2.59 -5.00 -5.01
N ASP A 126 2.40 -6.24 -5.47
CA ASP A 126 1.95 -6.53 -6.84
C ASP A 126 0.52 -6.01 -7.07
N TRP A 127 -0.37 -6.22 -6.10
CA TRP A 127 -1.73 -5.68 -6.17
C TRP A 127 -1.71 -4.16 -6.25
N LEU A 128 -0.92 -3.50 -5.41
CA LEU A 128 -0.84 -2.05 -5.33
C LEU A 128 -0.37 -1.41 -6.64
N VAL A 129 0.70 -1.94 -7.24
CA VAL A 129 1.23 -1.42 -8.52
C VAL A 129 0.20 -1.55 -9.63
N ASN A 130 -0.51 -2.69 -9.70
CA ASN A 130 -1.54 -2.91 -10.72
C ASN A 130 -2.80 -2.07 -10.47
N HIS A 131 -3.25 -1.99 -9.23
CA HIS A 131 -4.45 -1.25 -8.84
C HIS A 131 -4.28 0.24 -9.06
N ILE A 132 -3.23 0.85 -8.50
CA ILE A 132 -2.94 2.29 -8.68
C ILE A 132 -2.72 2.61 -10.16
N GLY A 133 -1.90 1.79 -10.83
CA GLY A 133 -1.50 2.04 -12.22
C GLY A 133 -2.65 2.04 -13.22
N ARG A 134 -3.81 1.46 -12.87
CA ARG A 134 -4.94 1.28 -13.77
C ARG A 134 -6.26 1.82 -13.22
N VAL A 135 -6.61 1.43 -12.01
CA VAL A 135 -7.91 1.67 -11.37
C VAL A 135 -7.91 3.07 -10.74
N ASP A 136 -6.97 3.36 -9.84
CA ASP A 136 -6.95 4.66 -9.14
C ASP A 136 -6.54 5.79 -10.06
N LYS A 137 -5.69 5.51 -11.05
CA LYS A 137 -5.40 6.49 -12.11
C LYS A 137 -6.65 6.95 -12.86
N ALA A 138 -7.57 6.04 -13.13
CA ALA A 138 -8.84 6.39 -13.79
C ALA A 138 -9.72 7.24 -12.86
N LEU A 139 -9.72 6.94 -11.56
CA LEU A 139 -10.39 7.77 -10.56
C LEU A 139 -9.75 9.16 -10.46
N GLY A 140 -8.44 9.26 -10.33
CA GLY A 140 -7.70 10.52 -10.24
C GLY A 140 -7.93 11.42 -11.44
N ALA A 141 -7.95 10.86 -12.65
CA ALA A 141 -8.31 11.60 -13.86
C ALA A 141 -9.71 12.22 -13.77
N PHE A 142 -10.70 11.44 -13.30
CA PHE A 142 -12.06 11.89 -13.10
C PHE A 142 -12.19 12.96 -12.01
N LEU A 143 -11.55 12.77 -10.84
CA LEU A 143 -11.58 13.73 -9.73
C LEU A 143 -10.98 15.08 -10.13
N ARG A 144 -9.86 15.05 -10.86
CA ARG A 144 -9.22 16.27 -11.38
C ARG A 144 -10.09 17.00 -12.40
N GLU A 145 -10.88 16.29 -13.21
CA GLU A 145 -11.82 16.95 -14.12
C GLU A 145 -12.96 17.63 -13.34
N LYS A 146 -13.49 16.97 -12.31
CA LYS A 146 -14.58 17.50 -11.48
C LYS A 146 -14.15 18.68 -10.61
N GLY A 147 -12.92 18.69 -10.09
CA GLY A 147 -12.38 19.79 -9.29
C GLY A 147 -11.96 21.03 -10.08
N ARG A 148 -11.98 20.98 -11.42
CA ARG A 148 -11.71 22.14 -12.31
C ARG A 148 -12.96 22.91 -12.73
N LYS A 149 -14.15 22.41 -12.36
CA LYS A 149 -15.45 23.05 -12.60
C LYS A 149 -15.95 23.68 -11.31
#